data_AF-A0A285CZM4-F1
#
_entry.id   AF-A0A285CZM4-F1
#
_cell.length_a   1.000
_cell.length_b   1.000
_cell.length_c   1.000
_cell.angle_alpha   90.00
_cell.angle_beta   90.00
_cell.angle_gamma   90.00
#
_symmetry.space_group_name_H-M   'P 1'
#
loop_
_entity.id
_entity.type
_entity.pdbx_description
1 polymer ?
#
loop_
_entity_poly.entity_id
_entity_poly.type
_entity_poly.pdbx_seq_one_letter_code
_entity_poly.pdbx_strand_id
1 'polypeptide(L)'
;MAVKMKNGHIMIWAPIIVVLISSSSSFIFSTFIQEWAWIPVAIFYWGSIFAFIYFFTTKEERSKWLSRVEGHFGWKIGTVLVGLFPLTILFTNLQLLSESLAATLFWLLFALINPFFEEGFWRGLLLNKLPFQSKFAKVLYSTLFFILSHPLLWGVFSIANRSYMIFVSLLIMSLVWSYAYYRIGSLRWPIFSHFLVDVGNLSVFTFLNLYIPPVM
;
A
#
# COMPACT_ATOMS: atom_id res chain seq x y z
N MET A 1 6.67 23.86 16.48
CA MET A 1 5.40 23.88 17.23
C MET A 1 4.29 23.50 16.26
N ALA A 2 3.90 22.23 16.19
CA ALA A 2 2.92 21.76 15.21
C ALA A 2 1.51 22.10 15.70
N VAL A 3 0.77 22.89 14.92
CA VAL A 3 -0.63 23.23 15.17
C VAL A 3 -1.43 21.93 15.16
N LYS A 4 -1.91 21.52 16.33
CA LYS A 4 -2.71 20.30 16.53
C LYS A 4 -4.10 20.56 15.94
N MET A 5 -4.25 20.42 14.62
CA MET A 5 -5.53 20.64 13.96
C MET A 5 -6.55 19.62 14.49
N LYS A 6 -7.58 20.10 15.20
CA LYS A 6 -8.67 19.31 15.78
C LYS A 6 -9.64 18.73 14.74
N ASN A 7 -9.43 18.95 13.44
CA ASN A 7 -10.43 18.67 12.43
C ASN A 7 -10.25 17.27 11.84
N GLY A 8 -10.79 16.24 12.51
CA GLY A 8 -10.88 14.88 11.96
C GLY A 8 -11.49 14.83 10.54
N HIS A 9 -12.24 15.84 10.13
CA HIS A 9 -12.74 16.02 8.77
C HIS A 9 -11.64 16.07 7.70
N ILE A 10 -10.43 16.56 8.00
CA ILE A 10 -9.34 16.54 7.02
C ILE A 10 -8.88 15.11 6.68
N MET A 11 -9.08 14.16 7.59
CA MET A 11 -8.76 12.75 7.35
C MET A 11 -9.71 12.08 6.37
N ILE A 12 -10.92 12.64 6.18
CA ILE A 12 -11.81 12.22 5.10
C ILE A 12 -11.16 12.61 3.76
N TRP A 13 -10.64 13.83 3.65
CA TRP A 13 -10.03 14.32 2.41
C TRP A 13 -8.63 13.76 2.13
N ALA A 14 -7.91 13.28 3.15
CA ALA A 14 -6.54 12.81 3.01
C ALA A 14 -6.32 11.78 1.88
N PRO A 15 -7.05 10.65 1.81
CA PRO A 15 -6.85 9.68 0.73
C PRO A 15 -7.23 10.26 -0.64
N ILE A 16 -8.24 11.13 -0.72
CA ILE A 16 -8.63 11.80 -1.97
C ILE A 16 -7.47 12.67 -2.47
N ILE A 17 -6.87 13.47 -1.59
CA ILE A 17 -5.74 14.34 -1.92
C ILE A 17 -4.52 13.52 -2.36
N VAL A 18 -4.16 12.48 -1.61
CA VAL A 18 -3.05 11.57 -1.95
C VAL A 18 -3.28 10.94 -3.31
N VAL A 19 -4.48 10.42 -3.57
CA VAL A 19 -4.82 9.79 -4.85
C VAL A 19 -4.80 10.82 -5.98
N LEU A 20 -5.36 12.01 -5.79
CA LEU A 20 -5.38 13.05 -6.83
C LEU A 20 -3.97 13.51 -7.21
N ILE A 21 -3.10 13.78 -6.24
CA ILE A 21 -1.70 14.17 -6.50
C ILE A 21 -0.99 13.07 -7.29
N SER A 22 -1.15 11.82 -6.87
CA SER A 22 -0.43 10.69 -7.45
C SER A 22 -1.01 10.25 -8.81
N SER A 23 -2.32 10.38 -9.01
CA SER A 23 -2.94 10.14 -10.31
C SER A 23 -2.52 11.21 -11.31
N SER A 24 -2.49 12.49 -10.88
CA SER A 24 -2.04 13.59 -11.72
C SER A 24 -0.58 13.41 -12.15
N SER A 25 0.30 13.02 -11.21
CA SER A 25 1.68 12.69 -11.57
C SER A 25 1.75 11.50 -12.52
N SER A 26 0.90 10.48 -12.35
CA SER A 26 0.85 9.32 -13.24
C SER A 26 0.46 9.69 -14.67
N PHE A 27 -0.60 10.47 -14.86
CA PHE A 27 -0.99 10.97 -16.19
C PHE A 27 0.08 11.86 -16.82
N ILE A 28 0.72 12.74 -16.05
CA ILE A 28 1.76 13.61 -16.57
C ILE A 28 2.98 12.77 -16.99
N PHE A 29 3.57 12.02 -16.06
CA PHE A 29 4.85 11.32 -16.32
C PHE A 29 4.71 10.16 -17.31
N SER A 30 3.56 9.48 -17.37
CA SER A 30 3.35 8.41 -18.36
C SER A 30 3.40 8.91 -19.80
N THR A 31 3.04 10.17 -20.06
CA THR A 31 3.19 10.76 -21.41
C THR A 31 4.65 10.99 -21.82
N PHE A 32 5.57 11.12 -20.86
CA PHE A 32 6.98 11.41 -21.12
C PHE A 32 7.87 10.17 -21.05
N ILE A 33 7.62 9.28 -20.08
CA ILE A 33 8.51 8.15 -19.75
C ILE A 33 7.78 6.81 -19.65
N GLN A 34 6.53 6.74 -20.11
CA GLN A 34 5.73 5.50 -20.20
C GLN A 34 5.69 4.76 -18.86
N GLU A 35 6.00 3.46 -18.83
CA GLU A 35 5.95 2.64 -17.61
C GLU A 35 6.93 3.09 -16.54
N TRP A 36 8.05 3.73 -16.91
CA TRP A 36 9.00 4.29 -15.94
C TRP A 36 8.41 5.44 -15.12
N ALA A 37 7.21 5.92 -15.46
CA ALA A 37 6.43 6.84 -14.65
C ALA A 37 6.16 6.31 -13.24
N TRP A 38 6.27 5.00 -12.99
CA TRP A 38 6.16 4.45 -11.65
C TRP A 38 7.11 5.09 -10.63
N ILE A 39 8.33 5.50 -11.05
CA ILE A 39 9.32 6.12 -10.14
C ILE A 39 8.82 7.48 -9.62
N PRO A 40 8.55 8.49 -10.47
CA PRO A 40 8.05 9.76 -9.97
C PRO A 40 6.69 9.59 -9.29
N VAL A 41 5.81 8.71 -9.77
CA VAL A 41 4.52 8.43 -9.10
C VAL A 41 4.73 7.92 -7.68
N ALA A 42 5.63 6.97 -7.46
CA ALA A 42 5.98 6.48 -6.12
C ALA A 42 6.53 7.60 -5.23
N ILE A 43 7.36 8.49 -5.75
CA ILE A 43 7.89 9.64 -5.00
C ILE A 43 6.76 10.59 -4.56
N PHE A 44 5.86 10.97 -5.47
CA PHE A 44 4.71 11.83 -5.13
C PHE A 44 3.73 11.15 -4.17
N TYR A 45 3.50 9.86 -4.36
CA TYR A 45 2.62 9.07 -3.51
C TYR A 45 3.17 8.89 -2.10
N TRP A 46 4.40 8.40 -1.95
CA TRP A 46 5.06 8.27 -0.65
C TRP A 46 5.27 9.63 0.02
N GLY A 47 5.63 10.66 -0.74
CA GLY A 47 5.82 12.02 -0.23
C GLY A 47 4.52 12.62 0.34
N SER A 48 3.40 12.46 -0.38
CA SER A 48 2.09 12.93 0.10
C SER A 48 1.60 12.14 1.31
N ILE A 49 1.74 10.81 1.29
CA ILE A 49 1.48 9.96 2.47
C ILE A 49 2.33 10.40 3.66
N PHE A 50 3.64 10.58 3.46
CA PHE A 50 4.57 10.96 4.50
C PHE A 50 4.17 12.29 5.13
N ALA A 51 3.81 13.28 4.31
CA ALA A 51 3.32 14.57 4.80
C ALA A 51 2.10 14.39 5.70
N PHE A 52 1.11 13.61 5.30
CA PHE A 52 -0.06 13.33 6.14
C PHE A 52 0.30 12.60 7.43
N ILE A 53 1.14 11.57 7.36
CA ILE A 53 1.60 10.87 8.57
C ILE A 53 2.33 11.85 9.50
N TYR A 54 3.27 12.64 8.99
CA TYR A 54 4.11 13.54 9.77
C TYR A 54 3.32 14.66 10.43
N PHE A 55 2.40 15.31 9.71
CA PHE A 55 1.64 16.45 10.22
C PHE A 55 0.46 16.06 11.11
N PHE A 56 -0.12 14.86 10.94
CA PHE A 56 -1.34 14.45 11.65
C PHE A 56 -1.12 13.38 12.72
N THR A 57 0.13 12.97 12.97
CA THR A 57 0.48 12.07 14.07
C THR A 57 1.61 12.62 14.92
N THR A 58 1.65 12.23 16.19
CA THR A 58 2.82 12.49 17.05
C THR A 58 3.87 11.40 16.90
N LYS A 59 5.10 11.66 17.37
CA LYS A 59 6.18 10.67 17.38
C LYS A 59 5.80 9.45 18.22
N GLU A 60 5.07 9.65 19.32
CA GLU A 60 4.60 8.61 20.23
C GLU A 60 3.51 7.75 19.58
N GLU A 61 2.63 8.34 18.78
CA GLU A 61 1.64 7.59 18.01
C GLU A 61 2.31 6.68 16.97
N ARG A 62 3.31 7.21 16.24
CA ARG A 62 4.06 6.43 15.24
C ARG A 62 4.93 5.34 15.86
N SER A 63 5.58 5.60 17.00
CA SER A 63 6.39 4.59 17.68
C SER A 63 5.54 3.41 18.16
N LYS A 64 4.30 3.67 18.58
CA LYS A 64 3.33 2.62 18.94
C LYS A 64 2.96 1.73 17.77
N TRP A 65 2.99 2.20 16.53
CA TRP A 65 2.68 1.34 15.38
C TRP A 65 3.65 0.18 15.24
N LEU A 66 4.89 0.34 15.70
CA LEU A 66 5.90 -0.71 15.71
C LEU A 66 6.16 -1.26 17.11
N SER A 67 5.22 -1.11 18.04
CA SER A 67 5.32 -1.70 19.37
C SER A 67 5.18 -3.23 19.32
N ARG A 68 5.43 -3.86 20.47
CA ARG A 68 5.21 -5.30 20.65
C ARG A 68 3.75 -5.63 20.42
N VAL A 69 3.52 -6.76 19.78
CA VAL A 69 2.20 -7.20 19.35
C VAL A 69 1.41 -7.76 20.53
N GLU A 70 0.24 -7.19 20.79
CA GLU A 70 -0.68 -7.59 21.86
C GLU A 70 -1.91 -8.25 21.23
N GLY A 71 -2.00 -9.58 21.24
CA GLY A 71 -3.16 -10.28 20.66
C GLY A 71 -2.93 -11.75 20.31
N HIS A 72 -4.01 -12.43 19.96
CA HIS A 72 -4.01 -13.84 19.60
C HIS A 72 -3.08 -14.15 18.43
N PHE A 73 -2.34 -15.25 18.53
CA PHE A 73 -1.40 -15.73 17.52
C PHE A 73 -2.05 -15.96 16.15
N GLY A 74 -3.33 -16.37 16.12
CA GLY A 74 -4.08 -16.60 14.88
C GLY A 74 -4.14 -15.38 13.94
N TRP A 75 -4.23 -14.16 14.46
CA TRP A 75 -4.21 -12.94 13.63
C TRP A 75 -2.85 -12.71 12.97
N LYS A 76 -1.76 -13.11 13.62
CA LYS A 76 -0.40 -13.03 13.06
C LYS A 76 -0.26 -14.01 11.89
N ILE A 77 -0.66 -15.26 12.11
CA ILE A 77 -0.66 -16.30 11.06
C ILE A 77 -1.53 -15.87 9.88
N GLY A 78 -2.79 -15.51 10.12
CA GLY A 78 -3.72 -15.12 9.05
C GLY A 78 -3.20 -13.94 8.22
N THR A 79 -2.55 -12.98 8.87
CA THR A 79 -1.90 -11.86 8.18
C THR A 79 -0.74 -12.33 7.31
N VAL A 80 0.13 -13.20 7.80
CA VAL A 80 1.24 -13.74 6.98
C VAL A 80 0.73 -14.57 5.81
N LEU A 81 -0.28 -15.43 6.03
CA LEU A 81 -0.82 -16.31 5.00
C LEU A 81 -1.33 -15.53 3.78
N VAL A 82 -2.01 -14.40 3.98
CA VAL A 82 -2.44 -13.57 2.85
C VAL A 82 -1.26 -12.91 2.13
N GLY A 83 -0.18 -12.60 2.85
CA GLY A 83 1.05 -12.07 2.26
C GLY A 83 1.84 -13.10 1.45
N LEU A 84 1.71 -14.38 1.77
CA LEU A 84 2.37 -15.46 1.02
C LEU A 84 1.65 -15.80 -0.30
N PHE A 85 0.38 -15.40 -0.47
CA PHE A 85 -0.44 -15.73 -1.62
C PHE A 85 0.24 -15.44 -2.98
N PRO A 86 0.79 -14.24 -3.23
CA PRO A 86 1.43 -13.95 -4.51
C PRO A 86 2.82 -14.57 -4.69
N LEU A 87 3.41 -15.26 -3.70
CA LEU A 87 4.74 -15.88 -3.88
C LEU A 87 4.74 -16.96 -4.98
N THR A 88 3.59 -17.53 -5.30
CA THR A 88 3.43 -18.44 -6.44
C THR A 88 3.78 -17.76 -7.76
N ILE A 89 3.47 -16.47 -7.91
CA ILE A 89 3.85 -15.66 -9.08
C ILE A 89 5.37 -15.54 -9.15
N LEU A 90 6.01 -15.14 -8.05
CA LEU A 90 7.47 -15.07 -7.97
C LEU A 90 8.14 -16.39 -8.36
N PHE A 91 7.73 -17.51 -7.75
CA PHE A 91 8.40 -18.80 -7.97
C PHE A 91 8.24 -19.33 -9.40
N THR A 92 7.14 -19.00 -10.07
CA THR A 92 6.91 -19.38 -11.47
C THR A 92 7.55 -18.43 -12.48
N ASN A 93 8.09 -17.30 -12.01
CA ASN A 93 8.65 -16.24 -12.86
C ASN A 93 10.04 -15.77 -12.38
N LEU A 94 10.80 -16.63 -11.69
CA LEU A 94 12.15 -16.29 -11.20
C LEU A 94 13.12 -15.87 -12.30
N GLN A 95 12.88 -16.31 -13.54
CA GLN A 95 13.68 -15.93 -14.70
C GLN A 95 13.70 -14.40 -14.92
N LEU A 96 12.60 -13.69 -14.61
CA LEU A 96 12.52 -12.23 -14.77
C LEU A 96 13.59 -11.50 -13.96
N LEU A 97 14.00 -12.06 -12.81
CA LEU A 97 15.01 -11.44 -11.94
C LEU A 97 16.39 -11.35 -12.61
N SER A 98 16.65 -12.19 -13.61
CA SER A 98 17.90 -12.22 -14.36
C SER A 98 17.89 -11.35 -15.61
N GLU A 99 16.72 -10.87 -16.05
CA GLU A 99 16.58 -10.10 -17.29
C GLU A 99 17.03 -8.65 -17.15
N SER A 100 16.86 -8.06 -15.95
CA SER A 100 17.26 -6.68 -15.69
C SER A 100 17.67 -6.47 -14.23
N LEU A 101 18.97 -6.25 -14.01
CA LEU A 101 19.50 -5.92 -12.69
C LEU A 101 18.84 -4.67 -12.11
N ALA A 102 18.59 -3.65 -12.95
CA ALA A 102 17.96 -2.41 -12.51
C ALA A 102 16.52 -2.66 -12.02
N ALA A 103 15.72 -3.43 -12.77
CA ALA A 103 14.35 -3.77 -12.36
C ALA A 103 14.34 -4.60 -11.07
N THR A 104 15.25 -5.56 -10.92
CA THR A 104 15.40 -6.37 -9.70
C THR A 104 15.76 -5.52 -8.48
N LEU A 105 16.71 -4.59 -8.62
CA LEU A 105 17.10 -3.70 -7.53
C LEU A 105 15.95 -2.75 -7.15
N PHE A 106 15.26 -2.18 -8.13
CA PHE A 106 14.10 -1.33 -7.89
C PHE A 106 12.93 -2.08 -7.28
N TRP A 107 12.68 -3.32 -7.71
CA TRP A 107 11.68 -4.19 -7.12
C TRP A 107 11.93 -4.45 -5.64
N LEU A 108 13.15 -4.82 -5.25
CA LEU A 108 13.51 -5.04 -3.85
C LEU A 108 13.40 -3.75 -3.03
N LEU A 109 13.85 -2.62 -3.60
CA LEU A 109 13.77 -1.33 -2.94
C LEU A 109 12.31 -0.89 -2.72
N PHE A 110 11.47 -1.04 -3.75
CA PHE A 110 10.05 -0.73 -3.67
C PHE A 110 9.38 -1.61 -2.62
N ALA A 111 9.58 -2.93 -2.68
CA ALA A 111 8.99 -3.86 -1.73
C ALA A 111 9.43 -3.60 -0.28
N LEU A 112 10.65 -3.11 -0.07
CA LEU A 112 11.14 -2.76 1.27
C LEU A 112 10.51 -1.47 1.81
N ILE A 113 10.29 -0.47 0.95
CA ILE A 113 9.88 0.88 1.35
C ILE A 113 8.36 1.03 1.37
N ASN A 114 7.68 0.58 0.31
CA ASN A 114 6.26 0.80 0.08
C ASN A 114 5.37 0.35 1.26
N PRO A 115 5.58 -0.84 1.87
CA PRO A 115 4.77 -1.30 3.00
C PRO A 115 4.73 -0.33 4.18
N PHE A 116 5.83 0.36 4.48
CA PHE A 116 5.88 1.27 5.63
C PHE A 116 5.02 2.51 5.40
N PHE A 117 5.05 3.06 4.18
CA PHE A 117 4.23 4.21 3.83
C PHE A 117 2.76 3.82 3.74
N GLU A 118 2.43 2.78 2.98
CA GLU A 118 1.05 2.38 2.76
C GLU A 118 0.38 1.91 4.06
N GLU A 119 0.99 0.99 4.83
CA GLU A 119 0.39 0.55 6.09
C GLU A 119 0.36 1.68 7.14
N GLY A 120 1.39 2.52 7.16
CA GLY A 120 1.43 3.70 8.02
C GLY A 120 0.27 4.67 7.75
N PHE A 121 -0.11 4.85 6.48
CA PHE A 121 -1.21 5.73 6.09
C PHE A 121 -2.57 5.07 6.25
N TRP A 122 -2.79 3.99 5.50
CA TRP A 122 -4.10 3.35 5.36
C TRP A 122 -4.57 2.72 6.67
N ARG A 123 -3.66 2.16 7.48
CA ARG A 123 -3.99 1.49 8.74
C ARG A 123 -3.58 2.34 9.93
N GLY A 124 -2.34 2.83 9.95
CA GLY A 124 -1.82 3.66 11.04
C GLY A 124 -2.57 4.98 11.19
N LEU A 125 -2.65 5.80 10.15
CA LEU A 125 -3.25 7.13 10.23
C LEU A 125 -4.78 7.06 10.13
N LEU A 126 -5.32 6.53 9.04
CA LEU A 126 -6.76 6.63 8.74
C LEU A 126 -7.62 5.90 9.77
N LEU A 127 -7.28 4.66 10.14
CA LEU A 127 -8.10 3.89 11.09
C LEU A 127 -8.12 4.49 12.50
N ASN A 128 -7.13 5.32 12.85
CA ASN A 128 -7.08 6.02 14.13
C ASN A 128 -7.74 7.40 14.07
N LYS A 129 -7.55 8.14 12.98
CA LYS A 129 -7.91 9.58 12.93
C LYS A 129 -9.19 9.88 12.14
N LEU A 130 -9.73 8.95 11.37
CA LEU A 130 -11.04 9.14 10.74
C LEU A 130 -12.12 9.43 11.79
N PRO A 131 -13.04 10.37 11.53
CA PRO A 131 -14.03 10.82 12.51
C PRO A 131 -15.21 9.85 12.66
N PHE A 132 -15.27 8.77 11.88
CA PHE A 132 -16.33 7.78 11.98
C PHE A 132 -16.30 7.07 13.33
N GLN A 133 -17.46 6.90 13.96
CA GLN A 133 -17.55 6.18 15.24
C GLN A 133 -17.36 4.66 15.05
N SER A 134 -17.87 4.12 13.95
CA SER A 134 -17.78 2.69 13.65
C SER A 134 -16.40 2.30 13.10
N LYS A 135 -15.74 1.33 13.74
CA LYS A 135 -14.51 0.70 13.22
C LYS A 135 -14.75 0.09 11.83
N PHE A 136 -15.90 -0.52 11.61
CA PHE A 136 -16.27 -1.08 10.32
C PHE A 136 -16.31 0.00 9.22
N ALA A 137 -16.89 1.16 9.51
CA ALA A 137 -16.93 2.28 8.56
C ALA A 137 -15.52 2.80 8.23
N LYS A 138 -14.60 2.86 9.21
CA LYS A 138 -13.19 3.24 8.97
C LYS A 138 -12.47 2.22 8.08
N VAL A 139 -12.68 0.92 8.33
CA VAL A 139 -12.12 -0.17 7.52
C VAL A 139 -12.63 -0.06 6.09
N LEU A 140 -13.94 0.01 5.90
CA LEU A 140 -14.55 0.09 4.57
C LEU A 140 -14.05 1.32 3.80
N TYR A 141 -13.95 2.47 4.47
CA TYR A 141 -13.43 3.70 3.86
C TYR A 141 -11.97 3.57 3.44
N SER A 142 -11.11 3.09 4.33
CA SER A 142 -9.69 2.89 4.03
C SER A 142 -9.49 1.87 2.92
N THR A 143 -10.21 0.74 2.96
CA THR A 143 -10.16 -0.31 1.95
C THR A 143 -10.64 0.18 0.59
N LEU A 144 -11.75 0.93 0.53
CA LEU A 144 -12.26 1.48 -0.73
C LEU A 144 -11.20 2.35 -1.42
N PHE A 145 -10.62 3.31 -0.71
CA PHE A 145 -9.63 4.22 -1.30
C PHE A 145 -8.28 3.54 -1.58
N PHE A 146 -7.90 2.53 -0.78
CA PHE A 146 -6.74 1.70 -1.06
C PHE A 146 -6.90 0.89 -2.35
N ILE A 147 -8.08 0.30 -2.60
CA ILE A 147 -8.35 -0.40 -3.85
C ILE A 147 -8.37 0.59 -5.01
N LEU A 148 -9.07 1.72 -4.87
CA LEU A 148 -9.19 2.73 -5.93
C LEU A 148 -7.84 3.38 -6.27
N SER A 149 -6.92 3.51 -5.32
CA SER A 149 -5.60 4.07 -5.62
C SER A 149 -4.84 3.25 -6.65
N HIS A 150 -5.00 1.91 -6.66
CA HIS A 150 -4.22 1.05 -7.56
C HIS A 150 -4.50 1.30 -9.05
N PRO A 151 -5.75 1.24 -9.55
CA PRO A 151 -6.02 1.53 -10.95
C PRO A 151 -5.79 3.01 -11.30
N LEU A 152 -6.00 3.93 -10.35
CA LEU A 152 -5.85 5.37 -10.59
C LEU A 152 -4.38 5.83 -10.61
N LEU A 153 -3.48 5.15 -9.91
CA LEU A 153 -2.05 5.47 -9.86
C LEU A 153 -1.27 4.56 -10.80
N TRP A 154 -1.27 3.26 -10.49
CA TRP A 154 -0.45 2.25 -11.15
C TRP A 154 -1.12 1.76 -12.45
N GLY A 155 -2.45 1.66 -12.47
CA GLY A 155 -3.22 1.19 -13.63
C GLY A 155 -3.17 2.10 -14.85
N VAL A 156 -2.68 3.34 -14.72
CA VAL A 156 -2.45 4.25 -15.84
C VAL A 156 -1.40 3.69 -16.81
N PHE A 157 -0.36 3.04 -16.28
CA PHE A 157 0.73 2.47 -17.09
C PHE A 157 0.91 0.96 -16.91
N SER A 158 0.30 0.33 -15.90
CA SER A 158 0.40 -1.11 -15.66
C SER A 158 -0.88 -1.85 -16.05
N ILE A 159 -0.79 -2.83 -16.94
CA ILE A 159 -1.94 -3.62 -17.38
C ILE A 159 -2.50 -4.46 -16.24
N ALA A 160 -1.63 -5.12 -15.47
CA ALA A 160 -2.04 -5.96 -14.34
C ALA A 160 -2.84 -5.18 -13.29
N ASN A 161 -2.45 -3.93 -13.01
CA ASN A 161 -3.14 -3.06 -12.04
C ASN A 161 -4.54 -2.60 -12.48
N ARG A 162 -4.97 -2.95 -13.69
CA ARG A 162 -6.35 -2.78 -14.16
C ARG A 162 -7.20 -4.05 -14.03
N SER A 163 -6.58 -5.19 -13.67
CA SER A 163 -7.27 -6.48 -13.58
C SER A 163 -8.17 -6.56 -12.35
N TYR A 164 -9.37 -7.13 -12.55
CA TYR A 164 -10.30 -7.42 -11.46
C TYR A 164 -9.70 -8.39 -10.41
N MET A 165 -8.78 -9.28 -10.81
CA MET A 165 -8.12 -10.19 -9.88
C MET A 165 -7.27 -9.45 -8.84
N ILE A 166 -6.63 -8.36 -9.26
CA ILE A 166 -5.91 -7.48 -8.32
C ILE A 166 -6.91 -6.81 -7.37
N PHE A 167 -8.06 -6.32 -7.84
CA PHE A 167 -9.04 -5.68 -6.95
C PHE A 167 -9.59 -6.63 -5.89
N VAL A 168 -9.87 -7.89 -6.25
CA VAL A 168 -10.28 -8.93 -5.30
C VAL A 168 -9.17 -9.21 -4.27
N SER A 169 -7.93 -9.33 -4.74
CA SER A 169 -6.77 -9.57 -3.85
C SER A 169 -6.55 -8.41 -2.88
N LEU A 170 -6.58 -7.17 -3.38
CA LEU A 170 -6.47 -5.95 -2.59
C LEU A 170 -7.59 -5.82 -1.57
N LEU A 171 -8.83 -6.18 -1.92
CA LEU A 171 -9.95 -6.21 -0.99
C LEU A 171 -9.70 -7.16 0.17
N ILE A 172 -9.33 -8.41 -0.12
CA ILE A 172 -9.08 -9.44 0.91
C ILE A 172 -7.92 -9.00 1.82
N MET A 173 -6.78 -8.63 1.22
CA MET A 173 -5.60 -8.18 1.95
C MET A 173 -5.92 -6.95 2.80
N SER A 174 -6.65 -5.98 2.25
CA SER A 174 -6.94 -4.74 2.95
C SER A 174 -7.83 -4.92 4.16
N LEU A 175 -8.85 -5.77 4.04
CA LEU A 175 -9.68 -6.15 5.17
C LEU A 175 -8.84 -6.87 6.23
N VAL A 176 -8.08 -7.90 5.84
CA VAL A 176 -7.27 -8.71 6.76
C VAL A 176 -6.26 -7.85 7.52
N TRP A 177 -5.50 -6.99 6.84
CA TRP A 177 -4.52 -6.11 7.48
C TRP A 177 -5.17 -5.09 8.42
N SER A 178 -6.32 -4.54 8.04
CA SER A 178 -7.05 -3.58 8.88
C SER A 178 -7.61 -4.24 10.15
N TYR A 179 -8.20 -5.42 10.02
CA TYR A 179 -8.67 -6.18 11.18
C TYR A 179 -7.51 -6.66 12.05
N ALA A 180 -6.44 -7.18 11.46
CA ALA A 180 -5.24 -7.55 12.18
C ALA A 180 -4.70 -6.38 13.00
N TYR A 181 -4.58 -5.19 12.39
CA TYR A 181 -4.16 -3.98 13.09
C TYR A 181 -5.01 -3.67 14.32
N TYR A 182 -6.34 -3.69 14.21
CA TYR A 182 -7.23 -3.46 15.35
C TYR A 182 -7.17 -4.54 16.43
N ARG A 183 -6.86 -5.79 16.05
CA ARG A 183 -6.81 -6.93 16.97
C ARG A 183 -5.46 -7.08 17.65
N ILE A 184 -4.39 -6.56 17.05
CA ILE A 184 -3.02 -6.75 17.54
C ILE A 184 -2.32 -5.47 17.97
N GLY A 185 -2.90 -4.30 17.65
CA GLY A 185 -2.40 -2.98 18.03
C GLY A 185 -1.08 -2.55 17.37
N SER A 186 -0.62 -3.28 16.34
CA SER A 186 0.70 -3.11 15.73
C SER A 186 0.64 -3.29 14.22
N LEU A 187 1.40 -2.48 13.48
CA LEU A 187 1.56 -2.56 12.03
C LEU A 187 2.65 -3.58 11.61
N ARG A 188 3.40 -4.17 12.54
CA ARG A 188 4.51 -5.08 12.20
C ARG A 188 4.10 -6.21 11.25
N TRP A 189 2.98 -6.87 11.54
CA TRP A 189 2.49 -7.98 10.72
C TRP A 189 1.85 -7.51 9.41
N PRO A 190 1.00 -6.47 9.38
CA PRO A 190 0.57 -5.84 8.14
C PRO A 190 1.73 -5.43 7.23
N ILE A 191 2.75 -4.74 7.75
CA ILE A 191 3.95 -4.31 6.99
C ILE A 191 4.69 -5.52 6.44
N PHE A 192 4.93 -6.54 7.28
CA PHE A 192 5.63 -7.74 6.82
C PHE A 192 4.83 -8.51 5.77
N SER A 193 3.52 -8.66 5.96
CA SER A 193 2.66 -9.28 4.95
C SER A 193 2.67 -8.50 3.64
N HIS A 194 2.61 -7.18 3.71
CA HIS A 194 2.63 -6.33 2.52
C HIS A 194 3.98 -6.42 1.80
N PHE A 195 5.09 -6.42 2.53
CA PHE A 195 6.42 -6.71 1.97
C PHE A 195 6.42 -8.04 1.19
N LEU A 196 5.84 -9.11 1.76
CA LEU A 196 5.73 -10.40 1.06
C LEU A 196 4.84 -10.31 -0.18
N VAL A 197 3.80 -9.47 -0.18
CA VAL A 197 2.98 -9.21 -1.36
C VAL A 197 3.79 -8.53 -2.45
N ASP A 198 4.49 -7.45 -2.14
CA ASP A 198 5.30 -6.70 -3.10
C ASP A 198 6.48 -7.51 -3.66
N VAL A 199 7.03 -8.41 -2.84
CA VAL A 199 7.99 -9.43 -3.29
C VAL A 199 7.29 -10.43 -4.21
N GLY A 200 6.23 -11.07 -3.75
CA GLY A 200 5.56 -12.15 -4.49
C GLY A 200 4.98 -11.70 -5.83
N ASN A 201 4.38 -10.51 -5.88
CA ASN A 201 3.72 -9.99 -7.07
C ASN A 201 4.69 -9.36 -8.09
N LEU A 202 6.00 -9.37 -7.82
CA LEU A 202 7.01 -8.76 -8.67
C LEU A 202 6.67 -7.28 -9.01
N SER A 203 6.28 -6.48 -8.01
CA SER A 203 5.64 -5.16 -8.17
C SER A 203 6.21 -4.28 -9.28
N VAL A 204 7.53 -4.06 -9.31
CA VAL A 204 8.18 -3.24 -10.36
C VAL A 204 8.17 -3.91 -11.74
N PHE A 205 8.31 -5.23 -11.84
CA PHE A 205 8.12 -5.93 -13.12
C PHE A 205 6.69 -5.81 -13.62
N THR A 206 5.73 -5.85 -12.69
CA THR A 206 4.31 -5.61 -12.98
C THR A 206 4.03 -4.16 -13.42
N PHE A 207 4.72 -3.18 -12.83
CA PHE A 207 4.64 -1.77 -13.26
C PHE A 207 5.23 -1.56 -14.65
N LEU A 208 6.33 -2.24 -14.96
CA LEU A 208 7.00 -2.22 -16.25
C LEU A 208 6.34 -3.11 -17.32
N ASN A 209 5.20 -3.73 -17.01
CA ASN A 209 4.51 -4.70 -17.87
C ASN A 209 5.38 -5.88 -18.35
N LEU A 210 6.47 -6.17 -17.64
CA LEU A 210 7.34 -7.33 -17.90
C LEU A 210 6.70 -8.62 -17.39
N TYR A 211 5.91 -8.51 -16.32
CA TYR A 211 4.99 -9.55 -15.90
C TYR A 211 3.56 -9.10 -16.15
N ILE A 212 2.79 -9.95 -16.85
CA ILE A 212 1.39 -9.75 -17.11
C ILE A 212 0.64 -11.03 -16.69
N PRO A 213 -0.33 -10.97 -15.76
CA PRO A 213 -1.12 -12.14 -15.38
C PRO A 213 -1.81 -12.78 -16.60
N PRO A 214 -1.79 -14.12 -16.74
CA PRO A 214 -2.23 -14.81 -17.95
C PRO A 214 -3.75 -14.82 -18.18
N VAL A 215 -4.55 -14.32 -17.24
CA VAL A 215 -6.02 -14.44 -17.24
C VAL A 215 -6.73 -13.08 -17.17
N MET A 216 -6.10 -12.03 -17.73
CA MET A 216 -6.71 -10.70 -17.83
C MET A 216 -7.82 -10.65 -18.88
#